data_AF-A0A847S438-F1
#
_entry.id   AF-A0A847S438-F1
#
_cell.length_a   1.000
_cell.length_b   1.000
_cell.length_c   1.000
_cell.angle_alpha   90.00
_cell.angle_beta   90.00
_cell.angle_gamma   90.00
#
_symmetry.space_group_name_H-M   'P 1'
#
loop_
_entity.id
_entity.type
_entity.pdbx_description
1 polymer ?
#
loop_
_entity_poly.entity_id
_entity_poly.type
_entity_poly.pdbx_seq_one_letter_code
_entity_poly.pdbx_strand_id
1 'polypeptide(L)'
;MNFILEIVDSQTGCIVADYSIKTCQQGDIAEVLTIPDYNPDACYGLEKADIHTLGQTYALALEGTEEQGYLRARHWLDDLSYKVHTGRELLLMRSGLKPLAVFSEWEATEQEAFFDPLVEQGLFTKQAYLEPAPSASLPANRLTLYALPEEAWRIQAYLLMRRAARQTGWNETLERMEGLLLGYTEAQNDEFIHLRKASMPPIRPA
;
A
#
# COMPACT_ATOMS: atom_id res chain seq x y z
N MET A 1 9.89 1.85 20.86
CA MET A 1 9.75 1.42 19.45
C MET A 1 8.82 2.39 18.74
N ASN A 2 8.78 2.38 17.41
CA ASN A 2 7.91 3.28 16.65
C ASN A 2 6.87 2.46 15.88
N PHE A 3 5.61 2.81 16.04
CA PHE A 3 4.47 2.21 15.35
C PHE A 3 3.72 3.28 14.57
N ILE A 4 2.95 2.83 13.59
CA ILE A 4 2.00 3.65 12.85
C ILE A 4 0.61 3.06 13.10
N LEU A 5 -0.29 3.91 13.59
CA LEU A 5 -1.72 3.66 13.61
C LEU A 5 -2.30 4.21 12.31
N GLU A 6 -2.89 3.36 11.48
CA GLU A 6 -3.56 3.73 10.24
C GLU A 6 -5.07 3.61 10.42
N ILE A 7 -5.81 4.67 10.10
CA ILE A 7 -7.27 4.73 10.18
C ILE A 7 -7.84 4.46 8.80
N VAL A 8 -8.82 3.57 8.72
CA VAL A 8 -9.42 3.13 7.46
C VAL A 8 -10.88 3.57 7.38
N ASP A 9 -11.25 4.15 6.24
CA ASP A 9 -12.64 4.43 5.91
C ASP A 9 -13.32 3.15 5.39
N SER A 10 -14.35 2.69 6.10
CA SER A 10 -15.08 1.47 5.77
C SER A 10 -15.83 1.54 4.45
N GLN A 11 -16.12 2.74 3.93
CA GLN A 11 -16.80 2.90 2.63
C GLN A 11 -15.87 2.72 1.44
N THR A 12 -14.57 2.97 1.63
CA THR A 12 -13.58 2.94 0.54
C THR A 12 -12.47 1.91 0.76
N GLY A 13 -12.38 1.33 1.96
CA GLY A 13 -11.27 0.47 2.38
C GLY A 13 -9.92 1.20 2.42
N CYS A 14 -9.92 2.53 2.31
CA CYS A 14 -8.69 3.30 2.22
C CYS A 14 -8.25 3.89 3.55
N ILE A 15 -6.94 3.99 3.73
CA ILE A 15 -6.32 4.71 4.82
C ILE A 15 -6.57 6.21 4.63
N VAL A 16 -7.28 6.83 5.58
CA VAL A 16 -7.64 8.26 5.56
C VAL A 16 -6.77 9.10 6.48
N ALA A 17 -6.18 8.48 7.52
CA ALA A 17 -5.26 9.14 8.43
C ALA A 17 -4.23 8.13 8.94
N ASP A 18 -3.06 8.62 9.33
CA ASP A 18 -2.07 7.82 10.04
C ASP A 18 -1.36 8.62 11.13
N TYR A 19 -1.04 7.95 12.24
CA TYR A 19 -0.49 8.56 13.44
C TYR A 19 0.76 7.80 13.90
N SER A 20 1.84 8.53 14.17
CA SER A 20 3.06 7.93 14.73
C SER A 20 2.93 7.76 16.23
N ILE A 21 3.09 6.52 16.70
CA ILE A 21 3.12 6.16 18.12
C ILE A 21 4.56 5.82 18.50
N LYS A 22 5.08 6.50 19.53
CA LYS A 22 6.40 6.22 20.10
C LYS A 22 6.23 5.55 21.46
N THR A 23 6.80 4.37 21.62
CA THR A 23 6.81 3.63 22.88
C THR A 23 8.18 3.63 23.53
N CYS A 24 8.19 3.57 24.86
CA CYS A 24 9.42 3.52 25.64
C CYS A 24 9.87 2.06 25.84
N GLN A 25 8.94 1.11 25.91
CA GLN A 25 9.23 -0.32 26.03
C GLN A 25 8.54 -1.15 24.94
N GLN A 26 9.03 -2.38 24.77
CA GLN A 26 8.55 -3.33 23.76
C GLN A 26 7.16 -3.90 24.10
N GLY A 27 6.72 -3.82 25.36
CA GLY A 27 5.42 -4.33 25.82
C GLY A 27 4.29 -3.30 25.87
N ASP A 28 4.59 -1.99 25.75
CA ASP A 28 3.60 -0.92 25.97
C ASP A 28 2.34 -1.10 25.08
N ILE A 29 2.51 -1.53 23.83
CA ILE A 29 1.39 -1.81 22.92
C ILE A 29 0.61 -3.06 23.35
N ALA A 30 1.32 -4.13 23.72
CA ALA A 30 0.71 -5.40 24.10
C ALA A 30 -0.17 -5.23 25.34
N GLU A 31 0.30 -4.45 26.32
CA GLU A 31 -0.44 -4.15 27.54
C GLU A 31 -1.66 -3.27 27.24
N VAL A 32 -1.51 -2.23 26.43
CA VAL A 32 -2.60 -1.30 26.10
C VAL A 32 -3.72 -1.99 25.32
N LEU A 33 -3.38 -2.88 24.38
CA LEU A 33 -4.33 -3.58 23.53
C LEU A 33 -4.72 -4.98 24.04
N THR A 34 -4.12 -5.43 25.14
CA THR A 34 -4.33 -6.78 25.70
C THR A 34 -4.13 -7.89 24.66
N ILE A 35 -3.09 -7.77 23.80
CA ILE A 35 -2.82 -8.73 22.72
C ILE A 35 -2.06 -9.94 23.29
N PRO A 36 -2.63 -11.16 23.27
CA PRO A 36 -1.89 -12.36 23.61
C PRO A 36 -0.85 -12.66 22.53
N ASP A 37 0.33 -13.17 22.94
CA ASP A 37 1.44 -13.54 22.04
C ASP A 37 1.87 -12.39 21.10
N TYR A 38 2.01 -11.19 21.67
CA TYR A 38 2.40 -9.99 20.95
C TYR A 38 3.71 -10.14 20.16
N ASN A 39 3.65 -9.75 18.90
CA ASN A 39 4.76 -9.67 17.96
C ASN A 39 4.85 -8.22 17.44
N PRO A 40 5.93 -7.47 17.78
CA PRO A 40 6.08 -6.08 17.36
C PRO A 40 6.22 -5.88 15.86
N ASP A 41 6.54 -6.94 15.11
CA ASP A 41 6.70 -6.88 13.65
C ASP A 41 5.42 -7.25 12.89
N ALA A 42 4.35 -7.62 13.61
CA ALA A 42 3.05 -7.95 13.01
C ALA A 42 2.20 -6.71 12.73
N CYS A 43 1.22 -6.88 11.83
CA CYS A 43 0.15 -5.92 11.61
C CYS A 43 -1.11 -6.41 12.33
N TYR A 44 -1.75 -5.53 13.10
CA TYR A 44 -2.93 -5.84 13.90
C TYR A 44 -4.12 -5.06 13.38
N GLY A 45 -5.20 -5.75 13.00
CA GLY A 45 -6.51 -5.13 12.79
C GLY A 45 -7.06 -4.63 14.12
N LEU A 46 -7.57 -3.41 14.12
CA LEU A 46 -8.09 -2.73 15.31
C LEU A 46 -9.56 -2.42 15.14
N GLU A 47 -10.33 -2.69 16.19
CA GLU A 47 -11.68 -2.19 16.31
C GLU A 47 -11.70 -0.79 16.93
N LYS A 48 -12.86 -0.12 16.84
CA LYS A 48 -13.09 1.21 17.42
C LYS A 48 -12.62 1.35 18.88
N ALA A 49 -12.82 0.33 19.71
CA ALA A 49 -12.42 0.35 21.11
C ALA A 49 -10.89 0.42 21.27
N ASP A 50 -10.16 -0.32 20.44
CA ASP A 50 -8.70 -0.34 20.45
C ASP A 50 -8.13 1.01 19.99
N ILE A 51 -8.68 1.55 18.89
CA ILE A 51 -8.29 2.85 18.34
C ILE A 51 -8.50 3.94 19.39
N HIS A 52 -9.64 3.95 20.06
CA HIS A 52 -9.93 4.90 21.12
C HIS A 52 -8.96 4.76 22.31
N THR A 53 -8.65 3.52 22.72
CA THR A 53 -7.71 3.25 23.81
C THR A 53 -6.30 3.74 23.48
N LEU A 54 -5.82 3.49 22.25
CA LEU A 54 -4.55 4.03 21.77
C LEU A 54 -4.57 5.56 21.70
N GLY A 55 -5.65 6.14 21.17
CA GLY A 55 -5.81 7.58 21.05
C GLY A 55 -5.71 8.29 22.40
N GLN A 56 -6.37 7.74 23.43
CA GLN A 56 -6.28 8.26 24.79
C GLN A 56 -4.90 8.08 25.40
N THR A 57 -4.32 6.88 25.28
CA THR A 57 -3.04 6.54 25.92
C THR A 57 -1.88 7.35 25.35
N TYR A 58 -1.88 7.58 24.05
CA TYR A 58 -0.80 8.28 23.33
C TYR A 58 -1.16 9.72 22.94
N ALA A 59 -2.27 10.26 23.47
CA ALA A 59 -2.74 11.62 23.23
C ALA A 59 -2.84 11.98 21.72
N LEU A 60 -3.38 11.06 20.92
CA LEU A 60 -3.56 11.26 19.49
C LEU A 60 -4.80 12.14 19.24
N ALA A 61 -4.66 13.13 18.37
CA ALA A 61 -5.77 13.99 17.96
C ALA A 61 -6.63 13.26 16.90
N LEU A 62 -7.37 12.24 17.33
CA LEU A 62 -8.33 11.53 16.48
C LEU A 62 -9.54 12.43 16.17
N GLU A 63 -10.02 12.43 14.94
CA GLU A 63 -11.07 13.35 14.48
C GLU A 63 -12.50 12.74 14.53
N GLY A 64 -12.62 11.46 14.88
CA GLY A 64 -13.87 10.82 15.29
C GLY A 64 -14.65 10.12 14.18
N THR A 65 -15.32 9.02 14.58
CA THR A 65 -16.04 7.99 13.79
C THR A 65 -15.20 6.85 13.20
N GLU A 66 -13.93 6.74 13.59
CA GLU A 66 -13.05 5.65 13.19
C GLU A 66 -13.58 4.30 13.71
N GLU A 67 -14.07 3.46 12.81
CA GLU A 67 -14.59 2.14 13.18
C GLU A 67 -13.52 1.05 13.07
N GLN A 68 -12.53 1.27 12.20
CA GLN A 68 -11.53 0.28 11.84
C GLN A 68 -10.18 0.95 11.58
N GLY A 69 -9.12 0.20 11.84
CA GLY A 69 -7.75 0.64 11.59
C GLY A 69 -6.77 -0.50 11.71
N TYR A 70 -5.50 -0.18 11.48
CA TYR A 70 -4.41 -1.10 11.61
C TYR A 70 -3.30 -0.50 12.47
N LEU A 71 -2.69 -1.31 13.32
CA LEU A 71 -1.42 -0.99 13.95
C LEU A 71 -0.32 -1.80 13.31
N ARG A 72 0.72 -1.12 12.83
CA ARG A 72 1.91 -1.76 12.26
C ARG A 72 3.19 -1.14 12.80
N ALA A 73 4.29 -1.88 12.73
CA ALA A 73 5.61 -1.31 12.93
C ALA A 73 5.87 -0.17 11.94
N ARG A 74 6.63 0.84 12.38
CA ARG A 74 7.16 1.87 11.47
C ARG A 74 8.06 1.20 10.44
N HIS A 75 7.85 1.57 9.19
CA HIS A 75 8.62 1.11 8.04
C HIS A 75 9.41 2.30 7.46
N TRP A 76 10.49 2.03 6.69
CA TRP A 76 11.29 3.09 6.09
C TRP A 76 10.50 3.97 5.10
N LEU A 77 9.38 3.46 4.58
CA LEU A 77 8.45 4.24 3.77
C LEU A 77 7.80 5.39 4.55
N ASP A 78 7.72 5.31 5.87
CA ASP A 78 7.18 6.37 6.73
C ASP A 78 8.16 7.55 6.90
N ASP A 79 9.39 7.43 6.35
CA ASP A 79 10.39 8.50 6.33
C ASP A 79 10.39 9.30 5.01
N LEU A 80 9.57 8.90 4.03
CA LEU A 80 9.38 9.67 2.80
C LEU A 80 8.67 11.00 3.08
N SER A 81 9.02 12.04 2.31
CA SER A 81 8.38 13.36 2.35
C SER A 81 6.93 13.36 1.86
N TYR A 82 6.48 12.23 1.31
CA TYR A 82 5.13 12.01 0.78
C TYR A 82 4.61 10.64 1.20
N LYS A 83 3.29 10.45 1.13
CA LYS A 83 2.65 9.16 1.40
C LYS A 83 2.63 8.28 0.16
N VAL A 84 3.08 7.04 0.32
CA VAL A 84 2.93 6.04 -0.74
C VAL A 84 1.45 5.68 -0.95
N HIS A 85 1.14 5.16 -2.13
CA HIS A 85 -0.24 4.90 -2.55
C HIS A 85 -0.85 3.68 -1.86
N THR A 86 -0.04 2.82 -1.23
CA THR A 86 -0.48 1.58 -0.59
C THR A 86 -1.60 1.83 0.42
N GLY A 87 -2.72 1.15 0.19
CA GLY A 87 -3.95 1.27 0.98
C GLY A 87 -4.67 2.61 0.81
N ARG A 88 -4.28 3.43 -0.17
CA ARG A 88 -4.84 4.77 -0.46
C ARG A 88 -5.22 4.90 -1.94
N GLU A 89 -5.07 3.83 -2.71
CA GLU A 89 -5.16 3.82 -4.17
C GLU A 89 -6.48 4.40 -4.66
N LEU A 90 -7.60 3.92 -4.10
CA LEU A 90 -8.92 4.34 -4.56
C LEU A 90 -9.16 5.84 -4.34
N LEU A 91 -8.83 6.37 -3.15
CA LEU A 91 -8.96 7.80 -2.86
C LEU A 91 -8.08 8.65 -3.78
N LEU A 92 -6.84 8.21 -4.01
CA LEU A 92 -5.91 8.92 -4.88
C LEU A 92 -6.33 8.87 -6.35
N MET A 93 -6.90 7.76 -6.81
CA MET A 93 -7.46 7.66 -8.16
C MET A 93 -8.72 8.52 -8.33
N ARG A 94 -9.63 8.50 -7.36
CA ARG A 94 -10.86 9.33 -7.41
C ARG A 94 -10.57 10.83 -7.41
N SER A 95 -9.47 11.26 -6.79
CA SER A 95 -9.01 12.65 -6.81
C SER A 95 -8.20 13.01 -8.07
N GLY A 96 -7.93 12.05 -8.95
CA GLY A 96 -7.10 12.25 -10.14
C GLY A 96 -5.59 12.40 -9.86
N LEU A 97 -5.17 12.25 -8.60
CA LEU A 97 -3.75 12.36 -8.20
C LEU A 97 -2.93 11.14 -8.61
N LYS A 98 -3.59 9.98 -8.74
CA LYS A 98 -2.97 8.74 -9.20
C LYS A 98 -3.71 8.20 -10.42
N PRO A 99 -3.05 8.04 -11.58
CA PRO A 99 -3.72 7.61 -12.80
C PRO A 99 -3.82 6.09 -12.94
N LEU A 100 -3.09 5.34 -12.12
CA LEU A 100 -2.98 3.88 -12.17
C LEU A 100 -2.88 3.32 -10.74
N ALA A 101 -3.61 2.24 -10.47
CA ALA A 101 -3.45 1.36 -9.31
C ALA A 101 -3.19 -0.07 -9.77
N VAL A 102 -2.33 -0.79 -9.04
CA VAL A 102 -1.90 -2.14 -9.37
C VAL A 102 -1.91 -2.99 -8.13
N PHE A 103 -2.65 -4.10 -8.18
CA PHE A 103 -2.75 -5.09 -7.12
C PHE A 103 -2.18 -6.41 -7.63
N SER A 104 -1.30 -7.02 -6.85
CA SER A 104 -0.56 -8.23 -7.20
C SER A 104 -0.83 -9.29 -6.14
N GLU A 105 -1.80 -10.15 -6.40
CA GLU A 105 -2.39 -11.01 -5.39
C GLU A 105 -2.63 -12.42 -5.92
N TRP A 106 -2.70 -13.39 -5.02
CA TRP A 106 -2.97 -14.78 -5.40
C TRP A 106 -4.46 -14.98 -5.73
N GLU A 107 -5.35 -14.17 -5.14
CA GLU A 107 -6.80 -14.23 -5.30
C GLU A 107 -7.42 -12.83 -5.43
N ALA A 108 -8.71 -12.75 -5.76
CA ALA A 108 -9.44 -11.48 -5.75
C ALA A 108 -9.56 -10.97 -4.31
N THR A 109 -9.42 -9.67 -4.12
CA THR A 109 -9.49 -9.08 -2.78
C THR A 109 -10.69 -8.19 -2.55
N GLU A 110 -10.92 -7.89 -1.27
CA GLU A 110 -11.94 -6.96 -0.82
C GLU A 110 -11.76 -5.57 -1.46
N GLN A 111 -10.53 -5.20 -1.83
CA GLN A 111 -10.23 -3.98 -2.57
C GLN A 111 -11.00 -3.92 -3.91
N GLU A 112 -11.15 -5.04 -4.62
CA GLU A 112 -11.88 -5.05 -5.89
C GLU A 112 -13.35 -4.66 -5.70
N ALA A 113 -13.96 -5.01 -4.57
CA ALA A 113 -15.35 -4.66 -4.28
C ALA A 113 -15.58 -3.14 -4.18
N PHE A 114 -14.56 -2.36 -3.79
CA PHE A 114 -14.63 -0.89 -3.78
C PHE A 114 -14.41 -0.26 -5.16
N PHE A 115 -13.66 -0.92 -6.04
CA PHE A 115 -13.38 -0.43 -7.39
C PHE A 115 -14.46 -0.82 -8.41
N ASP A 116 -15.01 -2.02 -8.31
CA ASP A 116 -15.89 -2.60 -9.34
C ASP A 116 -17.12 -1.72 -9.66
N PRO A 117 -17.85 -1.15 -8.66
CA PRO A 117 -18.95 -0.23 -8.96
C PRO A 117 -18.52 1.00 -9.77
N LEU A 118 -17.27 1.45 -9.62
CA LEU A 118 -16.74 2.62 -10.32
C LEU A 118 -16.29 2.26 -11.74
N VAL A 119 -15.85 1.02 -11.96
CA VAL A 119 -15.58 0.47 -13.30
C VAL A 119 -16.89 0.34 -14.09
N GLU A 120 -17.95 -0.18 -13.45
CA GLU A 120 -19.28 -0.28 -14.07
C GLU A 120 -19.85 1.09 -14.47
N GLN A 121 -19.54 2.13 -13.70
CA GLN A 121 -19.89 3.52 -14.01
C GLN A 121 -19.01 4.15 -15.10
N GLY A 122 -17.98 3.44 -15.58
CA GLY A 122 -17.03 3.95 -16.57
C GLY A 122 -16.05 4.98 -16.00
N LEU A 123 -15.96 5.12 -14.68
CA LEU A 123 -15.01 6.04 -14.03
C LEU A 123 -13.58 5.49 -14.03
N PHE A 124 -13.41 4.17 -14.10
CA PHE A 124 -12.12 3.50 -14.24
C PHE A 124 -12.17 2.40 -15.30
N THR A 125 -11.01 2.11 -15.89
CA THR A 125 -10.78 0.92 -16.70
C THR A 125 -10.08 -0.15 -15.86
N LYS A 126 -10.62 -1.37 -15.82
CA LYS A 126 -10.03 -2.54 -15.13
C LYS A 126 -9.47 -3.53 -16.14
N GLN A 127 -8.29 -4.08 -15.88
CA GLN A 127 -7.80 -5.27 -16.56
C GLN A 127 -7.11 -6.21 -15.55
N ALA A 128 -7.35 -7.51 -15.68
CA ALA A 128 -6.72 -8.53 -14.88
C ALA A 128 -5.84 -9.43 -15.75
N TYR A 129 -4.64 -9.75 -15.26
CA TYR A 129 -3.65 -10.55 -15.94
C TYR A 129 -3.14 -11.64 -15.01
N LEU A 130 -3.13 -12.89 -15.47
CA LEU A 130 -2.45 -13.96 -14.77
C LEU A 130 -0.98 -13.96 -15.18
N GLU A 131 -0.12 -13.66 -14.22
CA GLU A 131 1.31 -13.80 -14.40
C GLU A 131 1.69 -15.29 -14.41
N PRO A 132 2.59 -15.70 -15.31
CA PRO A 132 3.09 -17.06 -15.31
C PRO A 132 3.67 -17.41 -13.94
N ALA A 133 3.32 -18.58 -13.44
CA ALA A 133 3.87 -19.10 -12.19
C ALA A 133 5.41 -19.12 -12.27
N PRO A 134 6.13 -18.63 -11.23
CA PRO A 134 7.59 -18.61 -11.23
C PRO A 134 8.19 -20.03 -11.20
N SER A 135 7.43 -21.02 -10.75
CA SER A 135 7.76 -22.46 -10.84
C SER A 135 6.48 -23.30 -10.80
N ALA A 136 6.57 -24.59 -11.16
CA ALA A 136 5.42 -25.50 -11.13
C ALA A 136 4.81 -25.71 -9.72
N SER A 137 5.54 -25.33 -8.66
CA SER A 137 5.13 -25.48 -7.26
C SER A 137 4.54 -24.21 -6.64
N LEU A 138 4.53 -23.09 -7.38
CA LEU A 138 3.98 -21.82 -6.93
C LEU A 138 2.76 -21.48 -7.81
N PRO A 139 1.65 -20.96 -7.24
CA PRO A 139 0.51 -20.59 -8.06
C PRO A 139 0.85 -19.48 -9.08
N ALA A 140 -0.06 -19.24 -10.03
CA ALA A 140 0.00 -18.04 -10.83
C ALA A 140 -0.35 -16.83 -9.96
N ASN A 141 0.39 -15.74 -10.10
CA ASN A 141 0.09 -14.48 -9.43
C ASN A 141 -0.90 -13.67 -10.30
N ARG A 142 -1.97 -13.15 -9.73
CA ARG A 142 -2.95 -12.33 -10.45
C ARG A 142 -2.60 -10.86 -10.26
N LEU A 143 -2.42 -10.17 -11.38
CA LEU A 143 -2.22 -8.74 -11.44
C LEU A 143 -3.53 -8.07 -11.86
N THR A 144 -4.19 -7.34 -10.96
CA THR A 144 -5.36 -6.51 -11.27
C THR A 144 -4.92 -5.05 -11.37
N LEU A 145 -5.20 -4.40 -12.51
CA LEU A 145 -4.85 -3.00 -12.75
C LEU A 145 -6.11 -2.18 -12.98
N TYR A 146 -6.11 -0.98 -12.41
CA TYR A 146 -7.14 0.03 -12.61
C TYR A 146 -6.49 1.30 -13.12
N ALA A 147 -7.06 1.93 -14.14
CA ALA A 147 -6.59 3.21 -14.65
C ALA A 147 -7.74 4.20 -14.84
N LEU A 148 -7.44 5.49 -14.80
CA LEU A 148 -8.37 6.51 -15.31
C LEU A 148 -8.62 6.25 -16.81
N PRO A 149 -9.85 6.46 -17.33
CA PRO A 149 -10.19 6.11 -18.72
C PRO A 149 -9.25 6.75 -19.75
N GLU A 150 -8.89 8.01 -19.56
CA GLU A 150 -7.97 8.77 -20.41
C GLU A 150 -6.50 8.33 -20.26
N GLU A 151 -6.15 7.68 -19.15
CA GLU A 151 -4.82 7.15 -18.85
C GLU A 151 -4.73 5.62 -19.02
N ALA A 152 -5.73 4.99 -19.65
CA ALA A 152 -5.80 3.53 -19.81
C ALA A 152 -4.58 2.92 -20.54
N TRP A 153 -3.86 3.73 -21.32
CA TRP A 153 -2.60 3.36 -21.98
C TRP A 153 -1.53 2.90 -20.96
N ARG A 154 -1.58 3.38 -19.71
CA ARG A 154 -0.64 3.03 -18.65
C ARG A 154 -0.69 1.56 -18.28
N ILE A 155 -1.85 0.91 -18.40
CA ILE A 155 -1.99 -0.52 -18.12
C ILE A 155 -1.07 -1.31 -19.06
N GLN A 156 -1.13 -1.04 -20.37
CA GLN A 156 -0.30 -1.73 -21.36
C GLN A 156 1.19 -1.42 -21.17
N ALA A 157 1.53 -0.17 -20.84
CA ALA A 157 2.90 0.21 -20.53
C ALA A 157 3.44 -0.50 -19.28
N TYR A 158 2.61 -0.65 -18.24
CA TYR A 158 2.97 -1.37 -17.01
C TYR A 158 3.23 -2.86 -17.29
N LEU A 159 2.39 -3.50 -18.09
CA LEU A 159 2.59 -4.91 -18.48
C LEU A 159 3.85 -5.10 -19.32
N LEU A 160 4.15 -4.17 -20.23
CA LEU A 160 5.38 -4.18 -21.00
C LEU A 160 6.61 -4.04 -20.09
N MET A 161 6.57 -3.12 -19.14
CA MET A 161 7.62 -2.96 -18.12
C MET A 161 7.82 -4.24 -17.32
N ARG A 162 6.73 -4.88 -16.85
CA ARG A 162 6.78 -6.17 -16.14
C ARG A 162 7.36 -7.29 -17.00
N ARG A 163 7.10 -7.27 -18.31
CA ARG A 163 7.71 -8.23 -19.24
C ARG A 163 9.20 -7.98 -19.41
N ALA A 164 9.63 -6.73 -19.54
CA ALA A 164 11.05 -6.36 -19.59
C ALA A 164 11.77 -6.78 -18.31
N ALA A 165 11.18 -6.50 -17.14
CA ALA A 165 11.72 -6.89 -15.84
C ALA A 165 12.00 -8.40 -15.73
N ARG A 166 11.14 -9.26 -16.29
CA ARG A 166 11.36 -10.71 -16.33
C ARG A 166 12.56 -11.13 -17.18
N GLN A 167 12.93 -10.34 -18.18
CA GLN A 167 14.04 -10.64 -19.08
C GLN A 167 15.36 -10.04 -18.61
N THR A 168 15.31 -8.89 -17.95
CA THR A 168 16.50 -8.12 -17.57
C THR A 168 16.79 -8.13 -16.07
N GLY A 169 15.88 -8.67 -15.26
CA GLY A 169 15.82 -8.42 -13.82
C GLY A 169 15.28 -7.02 -13.50
N TRP A 170 14.81 -6.86 -12.26
CA TRP A 170 14.39 -5.55 -11.74
C TRP A 170 15.60 -4.66 -11.47
N ASN A 171 15.50 -3.37 -11.81
CA ASN A 171 16.57 -2.41 -11.66
C ASN A 171 16.00 -1.00 -11.43
N GLU A 172 16.86 -0.03 -11.15
CA GLU A 172 16.45 1.35 -10.85
C GLU A 172 15.71 2.04 -12.01
N THR A 173 16.00 1.67 -13.26
CA THR A 173 15.27 2.25 -14.41
C THR A 173 13.83 1.74 -14.43
N LEU A 174 13.62 0.46 -14.12
CA LEU A 174 12.29 -0.13 -14.01
C LEU A 174 11.53 0.39 -12.77
N GLU A 175 12.22 0.61 -11.64
CA GLU A 175 11.65 1.25 -10.45
C GLU A 175 11.11 2.65 -10.78
N ARG A 176 11.89 3.47 -11.51
CA ARG A 176 11.46 4.79 -11.96
C ARG A 176 10.29 4.71 -12.92
N MET A 177 10.34 3.77 -13.87
CA MET A 177 9.27 3.57 -14.83
C MET A 177 7.96 3.19 -14.12
N GLU A 178 8.02 2.30 -13.14
CA GLU A 178 6.88 1.94 -12.30
C GLU A 178 6.33 3.17 -11.58
N GLY A 179 7.20 3.91 -10.89
CA GLY A 179 6.81 5.13 -10.20
C GLY A 179 6.12 6.14 -11.12
N LEU A 180 6.68 6.41 -12.30
CA LEU A 180 6.08 7.29 -13.30
C LEU A 180 4.73 6.79 -13.80
N LEU A 181 4.59 5.48 -14.04
CA LEU A 181 3.32 4.87 -14.46
C LEU A 181 2.26 4.99 -13.37
N LEU A 182 2.65 4.84 -12.11
CA LEU A 182 1.80 5.09 -10.94
C LEU A 182 1.60 6.60 -10.66
N GLY A 183 2.13 7.51 -11.47
CA GLY A 183 1.94 8.95 -11.30
C GLY A 183 2.76 9.56 -10.14
N TYR A 184 3.93 9.01 -9.83
CA TYR A 184 4.93 9.70 -9.02
C TYR A 184 5.79 10.61 -9.89
N THR A 185 6.19 11.75 -9.31
CA THR A 185 7.14 12.68 -9.93
C THR A 185 8.56 12.11 -9.92
N GLU A 186 9.44 12.66 -10.74
CA GLU A 186 10.86 12.27 -10.75
C GLU A 186 11.51 12.46 -9.39
N ALA A 187 11.23 13.58 -8.70
CA ALA A 187 11.76 13.86 -7.38
C ALA A 187 11.29 12.84 -6.32
N GLN A 188 10.02 12.42 -6.37
CA GLN A 188 9.49 11.37 -5.49
C GLN A 188 10.19 10.03 -5.76
N ASN A 189 10.39 9.68 -7.04
CA ASN A 189 11.12 8.46 -7.41
C ASN A 189 12.59 8.50 -6.96
N ASP A 190 13.25 9.65 -7.06
CA ASP A 190 14.61 9.85 -6.54
C ASP A 190 14.68 9.60 -5.04
N GLU A 191 13.78 10.21 -4.28
CA GLU A 191 13.70 10.06 -2.83
C GLU A 191 13.43 8.60 -2.44
N PHE A 192 12.47 7.96 -3.10
CA PHE A 192 12.15 6.54 -2.88
C PHE A 192 13.37 5.65 -3.09
N ILE A 193 14.05 5.77 -4.23
CA ILE A 193 15.22 4.96 -4.56
C ILE A 193 16.36 5.20 -3.57
N HIS A 194 16.56 6.45 -3.16
CA HIS A 194 17.57 6.81 -2.17
C HIS A 194 17.31 6.13 -0.82
N LEU A 195 16.11 6.29 -0.26
CA LEU A 195 15.75 5.71 1.03
C LEU A 195 15.69 4.18 1.00
N ARG A 196 15.19 3.60 -0.10
CA ARG A 196 15.17 2.15 -0.29
C ARG A 196 16.58 1.57 -0.25
N LYS A 197 17.56 2.20 -0.92
CA LYS A 197 18.97 1.74 -0.89
C LYS A 197 19.60 1.83 0.49
N ALA A 198 19.23 2.84 1.27
CA ALA A 198 19.70 2.98 2.64
C ALA A 198 19.08 1.94 3.59
N SER A 199 17.84 1.53 3.30
CA SER A 199 17.03 0.73 4.22
C SER A 199 16.93 -0.76 3.86
N MET A 200 17.19 -1.13 2.61
CA MET A 200 17.03 -2.50 2.10
C MET A 200 18.28 -2.98 1.35
N PRO A 201 18.53 -4.31 1.34
CA PRO A 201 19.57 -4.88 0.49
C PRO A 201 19.33 -4.57 -1.00
N PRO A 202 20.41 -4.51 -1.82
CA PRO A 202 20.30 -4.25 -3.24
C PRO A 202 19.37 -5.27 -3.92
N ILE A 203 18.60 -4.79 -4.91
CA ILE A 203 17.77 -5.65 -5.76
C ILE A 203 18.72 -6.64 -6.44
N ARG A 204 18.63 -7.92 -6.09
CA ARG A 204 19.33 -8.94 -6.84
C ARG A 204 18.63 -9.10 -8.19
N PRO A 205 19.33 -9.09 -9.32
CA PRO A 205 18.74 -9.58 -10.55
C PRO A 205 18.28 -11.03 -10.31
N ALA A 206 17.07 -11.33 -10.75
CA ALA A 206 16.52 -12.69 -10.73
C ALA A 206 17.34 -13.60 -11.64
#